data_AF-A0A955CDK9-F1
#
_entry.id   AF-A0A955CDK9-F1
#
_cell.length_a   1.000
_cell.length_b   1.000
_cell.length_c   1.000
_cell.angle_alpha   90.00
_cell.angle_beta   90.00
_cell.angle_gamma   90.00
#
_symmetry.space_group_name_H-M   'P 1'
#
loop_
_entity.id
_entity.type
_entity.pdbx_description
1 polymer ?
#
loop_
_entity_poly.entity_id
_entity_poly.type
_entity_poly.pdbx_seq_one_letter_code
_entity_poly.pdbx_strand_id
1 'polypeptide(L)'
;MSTRKSRLFVTEKALRDISEIERYSVSEWGRKVASAYLSDIESALVRISENCELLRAESDLHPDLRFYRVNKHLLVCDVQAKSIFLLTVIHASRDIPSRLAEMQPTLAAEVELLRKQLGKRKR
;
A
#
# COMPACT_ATOMS: atom_id res chain seq x y z
N MET A 1 -4.02 -21.49 13.64
CA MET A 1 -2.94 -20.77 12.94
C MET A 1 -2.72 -19.44 13.64
N SER A 2 -1.50 -19.13 14.06
CA SER A 2 -1.20 -17.98 14.93
C SER A 2 -1.19 -16.68 14.13
N THR A 3 -2.25 -15.88 14.24
CA THR A 3 -2.32 -14.51 13.71
C THR A 3 -1.36 -13.62 14.49
N ARG A 4 -0.11 -13.51 14.03
CA ARG A 4 0.84 -12.55 14.61
C ARG A 4 0.55 -11.17 14.03
N LYS A 5 -0.07 -10.32 14.84
CA LYS A 5 -0.27 -8.90 14.55
C LYS A 5 1.06 -8.26 14.13
N SER A 6 1.05 -7.63 12.97
CA SER A 6 2.19 -6.91 12.38
C SER A 6 2.05 -5.41 12.62
N ARG A 7 3.17 -4.72 12.78
CA ARG A 7 3.20 -3.26 12.88
C ARG A 7 3.05 -2.66 11.47
N LEU A 8 2.05 -1.80 11.30
CA LEU A 8 1.83 -1.11 10.02
C LEU A 8 2.52 0.26 10.03
N PHE A 9 3.26 0.55 8.98
CA PHE A 9 3.87 1.84 8.71
C PHE A 9 3.33 2.38 7.40
N VAL A 10 2.93 3.66 7.39
CA VAL A 10 2.45 4.33 6.18
C VAL A 10 3.56 5.27 5.71
N THR A 11 4.02 5.10 4.47
CA THR A 11 5.02 5.99 3.87
C THR A 11 4.42 7.36 3.55
N GLU A 12 5.27 8.37 3.38
CA GLU A 12 4.79 9.70 2.94
C GLU A 12 4.09 9.64 1.59
N LYS A 13 4.52 8.76 0.67
CA LYS A 13 3.88 8.56 -0.62
C LYS A 13 2.46 8.04 -0.45
N ALA A 14 2.27 7.00 0.36
CA ALA A 14 0.95 6.47 0.66
C ALA A 14 0.05 7.49 1.38
N LEU A 15 0.59 8.32 2.28
CA LEU A 15 -0.17 9.42 2.90
C LEU A 15 -0.66 10.43 1.85
N ARG A 16 0.21 10.83 0.91
CA ARG A 16 -0.17 11.71 -0.20
C ARG A 16 -1.27 11.09 -1.07
N ASP A 17 -1.14 9.80 -1.39
CA ASP A 17 -2.16 9.08 -2.17
C ASP A 17 -3.52 9.10 -1.46
N ILE A 18 -3.55 8.81 -0.16
CA ILE A 18 -4.77 8.82 0.65
C ILE A 18 -5.38 10.24 0.68
N SER A 19 -4.57 11.29 0.85
CA SER A 19 -5.04 12.68 0.78
C SER A 19 -5.60 13.06 -0.60
N GLU A 20 -5.02 12.56 -1.68
CA GLU A 20 -5.53 12.76 -3.03
C GLU A 20 -6.87 12.04 -3.25
N ILE A 21 -6.98 10.80 -2.77
CA ILE A 21 -8.22 10.02 -2.79
C ILE A 21 -9.32 10.76 -2.02
N GLU A 22 -9.02 11.31 -0.85
CA GLU A 22 -9.97 12.10 -0.07
C GLU A 22 -10.45 13.32 -0.85
N ARG A 23 -9.52 14.16 -1.32
CA ARG A 23 -9.86 15.39 -2.05
C ARG A 23 -10.72 15.11 -3.27
N TYR A 24 -10.34 14.12 -4.07
CA TYR A 24 -11.11 13.69 -5.23
C TYR A 24 -12.49 13.18 -4.83
N SER A 25 -12.58 12.31 -3.82
CA SER A 25 -13.86 11.75 -3.38
C SER A 25 -14.81 12.80 -2.83
N VAL A 26 -14.29 13.81 -2.12
CA VAL A 26 -15.08 14.96 -1.64
C VAL A 26 -15.60 15.80 -2.80
N SER A 27 -14.75 16.06 -3.79
CA SER A 27 -15.11 16.83 -5.00
C SER A 27 -16.24 16.16 -5.79
N GLU A 28 -16.12 14.85 -6.04
CA GLU A 28 -17.04 14.12 -6.92
C GLU A 28 -18.34 13.71 -6.23
N TRP A 29 -18.29 13.31 -4.95
CA TRP A 29 -19.40 12.63 -4.27
C TRP A 29 -19.73 13.18 -2.88
N GLY A 30 -19.02 14.22 -2.45
CA GLY A 30 -19.23 14.86 -1.15
C GLY A 30 -18.61 14.11 0.04
N ARG A 31 -18.57 14.81 1.18
CA ARG A 31 -17.84 14.37 2.39
C ARG A 31 -18.29 13.03 2.97
N LYS A 32 -19.60 12.74 2.91
CA LYS A 32 -20.14 11.49 3.47
C LYS A 32 -19.60 10.27 2.73
N VAL A 33 -19.56 10.33 1.40
CA VAL A 33 -19.04 9.25 0.55
C VAL A 33 -17.52 9.13 0.73
N ALA A 34 -16.80 10.26 0.74
CA ALA A 34 -15.36 10.27 0.98
C ALA A 34 -14.99 9.63 2.34
N SER A 35 -15.71 9.96 3.41
CA SER A 35 -15.46 9.41 4.75
C SER A 35 -15.69 7.90 4.80
N ALA A 36 -16.77 7.39 4.20
CA ALA A 36 -17.01 5.95 4.10
C ALA A 36 -15.89 5.24 3.32
N TYR A 37 -15.43 5.86 2.23
CA TYR A 37 -14.36 5.30 1.40
C TYR A 37 -13.02 5.22 2.12
N LEU A 38 -12.66 6.26 2.88
CA LEU A 38 -11.45 6.25 3.71
C LEU A 38 -11.56 5.23 4.85
N SER A 39 -12.74 5.06 5.43
CA SER A 39 -13.00 4.04 6.46
C SER A 39 -12.81 2.62 5.94
N ASP A 40 -13.14 2.35 4.67
CA ASP A 40 -12.86 1.07 4.03
C ASP A 40 -11.35 0.82 3.88
N ILE A 41 -10.59 1.86 3.49
CA ILE A 41 -9.12 1.79 3.41
C ILE A 41 -8.51 1.53 4.78
N GLU A 42 -8.93 2.27 5.80
CA GLU A 42 -8.47 2.07 7.19
C GLU A 42 -8.80 0.65 7.68
N SER A 43 -10.02 0.17 7.44
CA SER A 43 -10.44 -1.19 7.80
C SER A 43 -9.60 -2.26 7.09
N ALA A 44 -9.26 -2.03 5.82
CA ALA A 44 -8.35 -2.92 5.08
C ALA A 44 -6.95 -2.94 5.70
N LEU A 45 -6.42 -1.78 6.09
CA LEU A 45 -5.13 -1.66 6.77
C LEU A 45 -5.10 -2.38 8.12
N VAL A 46 -6.17 -2.28 8.91
CA VAL A 46 -6.32 -3.04 10.15
C VAL A 46 -6.32 -4.55 9.86
N ARG A 47 -7.13 -5.02 8.91
CA ARG A 47 -7.22 -6.45 8.55
C ARG A 47 -5.88 -7.03 8.12
N ILE A 48 -5.14 -6.34 7.24
CA ILE A 48 -3.82 -6.84 6.80
C ILE A 48 -2.79 -6.79 7.92
N SER A 49 -2.91 -5.85 8.87
CA SER A 49 -2.04 -5.79 10.06
C SER A 49 -2.30 -6.97 11.01
N GLU A 50 -3.53 -7.46 11.08
CA GLU A 50 -3.91 -8.61 11.90
C GLU A 50 -3.59 -9.95 11.23
N ASN A 51 -3.70 -9.99 9.90
CA ASN A 51 -3.39 -11.16 9.09
C ASN A 51 -2.68 -10.75 7.78
N CYS A 52 -1.34 -10.82 7.77
CA CYS A 52 -0.54 -10.49 6.60
C CYS A 52 -0.66 -11.51 5.47
N GLU A 53 -1.18 -12.72 5.72
CA GLU A 53 -1.43 -13.74 4.67
C GLU A 53 -2.53 -13.32 3.68
N LEU A 54 -3.32 -12.29 4.03
CA LEU A 54 -4.29 -11.68 3.12
C LEU A 54 -3.63 -10.93 1.96
N LEU A 55 -2.36 -10.57 2.10
CA LEU A 55 -1.60 -9.93 1.04
C LEU A 55 -1.15 -10.95 0.00
N ARG A 56 -1.41 -10.64 -1.28
CA ARG A 56 -1.03 -11.52 -2.40
C ARG A 56 0.30 -11.11 -3.00
N ALA A 57 1.10 -12.08 -3.41
CA ALA A 57 2.21 -11.86 -4.33
C ALA A 57 1.70 -11.95 -5.77
N GLU A 58 2.40 -11.30 -6.70
CA GLU A 58 2.14 -11.39 -8.13
C GLU A 58 3.46 -11.75 -8.82
N SER A 59 3.48 -12.83 -9.59
CA SER A 59 4.73 -13.40 -10.12
C SER A 59 5.43 -12.49 -11.11
N ASP A 60 4.65 -11.66 -11.80
CA ASP A 60 5.13 -10.75 -12.84
C ASP A 60 5.63 -9.42 -12.26
N LEU A 61 5.50 -9.23 -10.94
CA LEU A 61 5.92 -8.03 -10.22
C LEU A 61 7.07 -8.35 -9.26
N HIS A 62 7.69 -7.31 -8.72
CA HIS A 62 8.85 -7.45 -7.83
C HIS A 62 8.52 -8.39 -6.64
N PRO A 63 9.38 -9.37 -6.32
CA PRO A 63 9.04 -10.51 -5.46
C PRO A 63 8.73 -10.15 -4.01
N ASP A 64 9.14 -8.97 -3.56
CA ASP A 64 8.86 -8.46 -2.21
C ASP A 64 7.54 -7.68 -2.13
N LEU A 65 6.94 -7.32 -3.27
CA LEU A 65 5.69 -6.59 -3.29
C LEU A 65 4.51 -7.50 -2.96
N ARG A 66 3.59 -6.90 -2.22
CA ARG A 66 2.43 -7.55 -1.63
C ARG A 66 1.23 -6.68 -1.86
N PHE A 67 0.12 -7.27 -2.29
CA PHE A 67 -1.01 -6.54 -2.82
C PHE A 67 -2.28 -6.88 -2.06
N TYR A 68 -3.07 -5.84 -1.76
CA TYR A 68 -4.41 -6.00 -1.20
C TYR A 68 -5.39 -5.05 -1.89
N ARG A 69 -6.51 -5.56 -2.38
CA ARG A 69 -7.50 -4.74 -3.08
C ARG A 69 -8.56 -4.25 -2.09
N VAL A 70 -8.82 -2.95 -2.11
CA VAL A 70 -9.90 -2.30 -1.37
C VAL A 70 -10.69 -1.41 -2.32
N ASN A 71 -11.96 -1.74 -2.55
CA ASN A 71 -12.81 -1.06 -3.54
C ASN A 71 -12.11 -0.94 -4.91
N LYS A 72 -11.96 0.29 -5.40
CA LYS A 72 -11.27 0.63 -6.66
C LYS A 72 -9.79 0.97 -6.44
N HIS A 73 -9.18 0.57 -5.32
CA HIS A 73 -7.75 0.80 -5.07
C HIS A 73 -6.99 -0.49 -4.79
N LEU A 74 -5.71 -0.47 -5.13
CA LEU A 74 -4.74 -1.49 -4.78
C LEU A 74 -3.76 -0.89 -3.75
N LEU A 75 -3.73 -1.48 -2.57
CA LEU A 75 -2.71 -1.24 -1.57
C LEU A 75 -1.47 -2.03 -1.99
N VAL A 76 -0.35 -1.32 -2.15
CA VAL A 76 0.95 -1.92 -2.45
C VAL A 76 1.80 -1.87 -1.19
N CYS A 77 2.20 -3.04 -0.72
CA CYS A 77 2.90 -3.22 0.54
C CYS A 77 4.23 -3.96 0.33
N ASP A 78 5.13 -3.78 1.30
CA ASP A 78 6.24 -4.67 1.57
C ASP A 78 6.06 -5.27 2.97
N VAL A 79 6.39 -6.54 3.14
CA VAL A 79 6.27 -7.27 4.41
C VAL A 79 7.66 -7.71 4.87
N GLN A 80 8.14 -7.11 5.95
CA GLN A 80 9.44 -7.45 6.55
C GLN A 80 9.28 -7.93 7.99
N ALA A 81 9.56 -9.21 8.23
CA ALA A 81 9.47 -9.86 9.53
C ALA A 81 8.09 -9.70 10.21
N LYS A 82 7.92 -8.67 11.05
CA LYS A 82 6.66 -8.36 11.77
C LYS A 82 6.14 -6.95 11.43
N SER A 83 6.56 -6.40 10.30
CA SER A 83 6.20 -5.06 9.85
C SER A 83 5.62 -5.12 8.45
N ILE A 84 4.59 -4.31 8.22
CA ILE A 84 4.00 -4.05 6.92
C ILE A 84 4.25 -2.58 6.61
N PHE A 85 4.78 -2.30 5.43
CA PHE A 85 4.99 -0.94 4.94
C PHE A 85 4.02 -0.70 3.80
N LEU A 86 3.06 0.21 3.99
CA LEU A 86 2.20 0.69 2.90
C LEU A 86 3.00 1.68 2.06
N LEU A 87 3.37 1.25 0.86
CA LEU A 87 4.24 2.00 -0.06
C LEU A 87 3.43 3.02 -0.88
N THR A 88 2.28 2.61 -1.40
CA THR A 88 1.40 3.46 -2.22
C THR A 88 -0.02 2.89 -2.29
N VAL A 89 -0.98 3.74 -2.64
CA VAL A 89 -2.37 3.37 -2.90
C VAL A 89 -2.71 3.75 -4.34
N ILE A 90 -2.86 2.75 -5.21
CA ILE A 90 -3.07 2.96 -6.65
C ILE A 90 -4.55 2.83 -6.98
N HIS A 91 -5.12 3.76 -7.75
CA HIS A 91 -6.48 3.61 -8.27
C HIS A 91 -6.51 2.50 -9.33
N ALA A 92 -7.23 1.43 -9.04
CA ALA A 92 -7.43 0.25 -9.86
C ALA A 92 -8.49 0.43 -10.97
N SER A 93 -8.50 1.59 -11.64
CA SER A 93 -9.22 1.74 -12.90
C SER A 93 -8.30 1.43 -14.07
N ARG A 94 -8.67 0.39 -14.83
CA ARG A 94 -8.16 -0.04 -16.14
C ARG A 94 -6.63 0.03 -16.33
N ASP A 95 -6.06 -1.17 -16.37
CA ASP A 95 -4.66 -1.49 -16.70
C ASP A 95 -3.62 -1.18 -15.62
N ILE A 96 -3.76 -1.89 -14.50
CA ILE A 96 -2.77 -1.95 -13.40
C ILE A 96 -1.36 -2.30 -13.91
N PRO A 97 -1.16 -3.29 -14.82
CA PRO A 97 0.16 -3.58 -15.39
C PRO A 97 0.84 -2.39 -16.06
N SER A 98 0.13 -1.66 -16.92
CA SER A 98 0.72 -0.49 -17.61
C SER A 98 1.09 0.64 -16.66
N ARG A 99 0.28 0.89 -15.64
CA ARG A 99 0.59 1.91 -14.61
C ARG A 99 1.78 1.52 -13.73
N LEU A 100 1.90 0.24 -13.38
CA LEU A 100 3.05 -0.24 -12.63
C LEU A 100 4.34 -0.19 -13.46
N ALA A 101 4.27 -0.46 -14.76
CA ALA A 101 5.41 -0.31 -15.67
C ALA A 101 5.91 1.14 -15.75
N GLU A 102 5.01 2.12 -15.77
CA GLU A 102 5.36 3.56 -15.74
C GLU A 102 6.11 3.96 -14.46
N MET A 103 5.71 3.39 -13.31
CA MET A 103 6.25 3.75 -11.98
C MET A 103 7.47 2.91 -11.56
N GLN A 104 7.76 1.82 -12.28
CA GLN A 104 8.75 0.81 -11.93
C GLN A 104 10.16 1.38 -11.65
N PRO A 105 10.68 2.35 -12.43
CA PRO A 105 12.02 2.90 -12.18
C PRO A 105 12.13 3.64 -10.84
N THR A 106 11.10 4.42 -10.49
CA THR A 106 11.08 5.23 -9.26
C THR A 106 10.90 4.35 -8.03
N LEU A 107 10.01 3.35 -8.12
CA LEU A 107 9.74 2.40 -7.04
C LEU A 107 10.97 1.53 -6.74
N ALA A 108 11.71 1.09 -7.76
CA ALA A 108 12.95 0.32 -7.57
C ALA A 108 14.03 1.12 -6.82
N ALA A 109 14.19 2.41 -7.18
CA ALA A 109 15.15 3.29 -6.51
C ALA A 109 14.78 3.52 -5.03
N GLU A 110 13.49 3.68 -4.73
CA GLU A 110 13.00 3.88 -3.36
C GLU A 110 13.21 2.65 -2.48
N VAL A 111 12.95 1.44 -3.03
CA VAL A 111 13.23 0.17 -2.34
C VAL A 111 14.72 0.02 -2.00
N GLU A 112 15.60 0.36 -2.94
CA GLU A 112 17.04 0.25 -2.70
C GLU A 112 17.53 1.24 -1.63
N LEU A 113 16.98 2.46 -1.62
CA LEU A 113 17.30 3.48 -0.62
C LEU A 113 16.87 3.04 0.78
N LEU A 114 15.65 2.51 0.92
CA LEU A 114 15.11 2.00 2.18
C LEU A 114 15.94 0.82 2.70
N ARG A 115 16.35 -0.10 1.82
CA ARG A 115 17.25 -1.22 2.16
C ARG A 115 18.59 -0.74 2.69
N LYS A 116 19.21 0.24 2.02
CA LYS A 116 20.50 0.83 2.44
C LYS A 116 20.38 1.52 3.81
N GLN A 117 19.28 2.22 4.06
CA GLN A 117 19.05 2.88 5.35
C GLN A 117 18.80 1.88 6.50
N LEU A 118 18.06 0.81 6.24
CA LEU A 118 17.83 -0.26 7.22
C LEU A 118 19.09 -1.10 7.47
N GLY A 119 19.93 -1.31 6.46
CA GLY A 119 21.24 -1.95 6.60
C GLY A 119 22.24 -1.11 7.41
N LYS A 120 22.23 0.22 7.25
CA LYS A 120 23.07 1.13 8.05
C LYS A 120 22.63 1.26 9.51
N ARG A 121 21.34 1.10 9.81
CA ARG A 121 20.79 1.11 11.18
C ARG A 121 21.08 -0.17 11.98
N LYS A 122 21.64 -1.22 11.35
CA LYS A 122 22.06 -2.47 12.01
C LYS A 122 23.55 -2.50 12.40
N ARG A 123 24.28 -1.38 12.28
CA ARG A 123 25.65 -1.21 12.79
C ARG A 123 25.68 -0.26 13.97
#